data_AF-A0A2A7WRC5-F1
#
_entry.id   AF-A0A2A7WRC5-F1
#
_cell.length_a   1.000
_cell.length_b   1.000
_cell.length_c   1.000
_cell.angle_alpha   90.00
_cell.angle_beta   90.00
_cell.angle_gamma   90.00
#
_symmetry.space_group_name_H-M   'P 1'
#
loop_
_entity.id
_entity.type
_entity.pdbx_description
1 polymer ?
#
loop_
_entity_poly.entity_id
_entity_poly.type
_entity_poly.pdbx_seq_one_letter_code
_entity_poly.pdbx_strand_id
1 'polypeptide(L)' 'MISIGIEFVREPKEQDYGTVAVFKDLYGNLWDLIQFSENHPLVKRIK' A
#
# COMPACT_ATOMS: atom_id res chain seq x y z
N MET A 1 8.76 -9.61 6.74
CA MET A 1 8.16 -10.05 8.04
C MET A 1 6.76 -10.57 7.75
N ILE A 2 6.48 -11.87 7.94
CA ILE A 2 5.17 -12.48 7.63
C ILE A 2 4.27 -12.29 8.85
N SER A 3 3.30 -11.39 8.75
CA SER A 3 2.26 -11.20 9.76
C SER A 3 0.96 -11.77 9.18
N ILE A 4 0.53 -12.94 9.66
CA ILE A 4 -0.77 -13.56 9.35
C ILE A 4 -0.98 -13.87 7.85
N GLY A 5 -0.14 -14.73 7.26
CA GLY A 5 -0.38 -15.29 5.91
C GLY A 5 -0.31 -14.29 4.75
N ILE A 6 0.01 -13.03 5.04
CA ILE A 6 0.23 -11.98 4.04
C ILE A 6 1.74 -11.81 3.83
N GLU A 7 2.18 -11.94 2.59
CA GLU A 7 3.57 -11.77 2.19
C GLU A 7 3.77 -10.36 1.61
N PHE A 8 4.60 -9.53 2.24
CA PHE A 8 4.98 -8.24 1.67
C PHE A 8 6.06 -8.46 0.60
N VAL A 9 5.68 -8.27 -0.67
CA VAL A 9 6.55 -8.38 -1.84
C VAL A 9 7.45 -7.14 -1.98
N ARG A 10 6.92 -5.99 -1.57
CA ARG A 10 7.66 -4.72 -1.54
C ARG A 10 7.37 -4.02 -0.22
N GLU A 11 8.44 -3.73 0.51
CA GLU A 11 8.35 -2.92 1.72
C GLU A 11 7.81 -1.52 1.41
N PRO A 12 7.19 -0.84 2.40
CA PRO A 12 6.73 0.52 2.24
C PRO A 12 7.83 1.43 1.70
N LYS A 13 7.54 2.13 0.60
CA LYS A 13 8.47 3.07 -0.04
C LYS A 13 7.75 4.37 -0.38
N GLU A 14 8.42 5.48 -0.09
CA GLU A 14 7.94 6.81 -0.45
C GLU A 14 7.95 7.02 -1.97
N GLN A 15 6.88 7.64 -2.45
CA GLN A 15 6.67 8.09 -3.81
C GLN A 15 6.03 9.49 -3.76
N ASP A 16 6.06 10.25 -4.86
CA ASP A 16 5.56 11.63 -4.91
C ASP A 16 4.10 11.80 -4.45
N TYR A 17 3.30 10.74 -4.59
CA TYR A 17 1.88 10.71 -4.27
C TYR A 17 1.56 10.07 -2.91
N GLY A 18 2.57 9.58 -2.18
CA GLY A 18 2.41 8.93 -0.88
C GLY A 18 3.31 7.72 -0.68
N THR A 19 3.07 6.99 0.41
CA THR A 19 3.81 5.77 0.73
C THR A 19 3.08 4.55 0.18
N VAL A 20 3.79 3.69 -0.54
CA VAL A 20 3.22 2.48 -1.14
C VAL A 20 3.96 1.24 -0.67
N ALA A 21 3.22 0.22 -0.27
CA ALA A 21 3.71 -1.13 -0.05
C ALA A 21 2.97 -2.12 -0.96
N VAL A 22 3.61 -3.22 -1.33
CA VAL A 22 2.97 -4.28 -2.12
C VAL A 22 2.92 -5.54 -1.29
N PHE A 23 1.74 -6.13 -1.17
CA PHE A 23 1.59 -7.44 -0.54
C PHE A 23 0.86 -8.41 -1.46
N LYS A 24 1.08 -9.69 -1.18
CA LYS A 24 0.46 -10.82 -1.87
C LYS A 24 -0.58 -11.44 -0.95
N ASP A 25 -1.80 -11.59 -1.45
CA ASP A 25 -2.88 -12.28 -0.74
C ASP A 25 -2.75 -13.82 -0.81
N LEU A 26 -3.66 -14.54 -0.14
CA LEU A 26 -3.66 -16.01 -0.08
C LEU A 26 -3.85 -16.69 -1.43
N TYR A 27 -4.42 -15.99 -2.42
CA TYR A 27 -4.63 -16.50 -3.78
C TYR A 27 -3.49 -16.13 -4.74
N GLY A 28 -2.51 -15.36 -4.24
CA GLY A 28 -1.37 -14.90 -5.01
C GLY A 28 -1.59 -13.60 -5.78
N ASN A 29 -2.70 -12.89 -5.55
CA ASN A 29 -2.90 -11.57 -6.14
C ASN A 29 -2.01 -10.55 -5.45
N LEU A 30 -1.48 -9.60 -6.23
CA LEU A 30 -0.70 -8.48 -5.73
C LEU A 30 -1.57 -7.27 -5.52
N TRP A 31 -1.45 -6.66 -4.34
CA TRP A 31 -2.19 -5.47 -3.94
C TRP A 31 -1.25 -4.35 -3.52
N ASP A 32 -1.51 -3.15 -4.05
CA ASP A 32 -0.87 -1.92 -3.60
C ASP A 32 -1.62 -1.37 -2.39
N LEU A 33 -0.93 -1.28 -1.25
CA LEU A 33 -1.38 -0.53 -0.09
C LEU A 33 -0.80 0.88 -0.17
N ILE A 34 -1.67 1.88 -0.30
CA ILE A 34 -1.27 3.27 -0.44
C ILE A 34 -1.74 4.12 0.75
N GLN A 35 -0.81 4.86 1.33
CA GLN A 35 -1.10 5.99 2.19
C GLN A 35 -0.84 7.27 1.39
N PHE A 36 -1.90 7.96 1.01
CA PHE A 36 -1.79 9.20 0.24
C PHE A 36 -1.09 10.30 1.04
N SER A 37 -0.26 11.10 0.34
CA SER A 37 0.27 12.35 0.91
C SER A 37 -0.87 13.35 1.17
N GLU A 38 -0.72 14.23 2.16
CA GLU A 38 -1.78 15.17 2.59
C GLU A 38 -2.32 16.04 1.43
N ASN A 39 -1.45 16.37 0.48
CA ASN A 39 -1.76 17.19 -0.68
C ASN A 39 -2.39 16.41 -1.84
N HIS A 40 -2.51 15.08 -1.74
CA HIS A 40 -3.01 14.26 -2.83
C HIS A 40 -4.53 14.47 -3.02
N PRO A 41 -5.02 14.71 -4.25
CA PRO A 41 -6.44 15.01 -4.50
C PRO A 41 -7.41 13.94 -3.99
N LEU A 42 -6.96 12.68 -3.95
CA LEU A 42 -7.78 11.56 -3.46
C LEU A 42 -8.01 11.56 -1.96
N VAL A 43 -7.19 12.26 -1.15
CA VAL A 43 -7.42 12.40 0.30
C VAL A 43 -8.80 13.00 0.58
N LYS A 44 -9.24 13.94 -0.26
CA LYS A 44 -10.57 14.58 -0.13
C LYS A 44 -11.74 13.61 -0.30
N ARG A 45 -11.53 12.44 -0.92
CA ARG A 45 -12.55 11.42 -1.16
C ARG A 45 -12.67 10.40 -0.03
N ILE A 46 -11.74 10.42 0.93
CA ILE A 46 -11.69 9.49 2.07
C ILE A 46 -12.46 10.08 3.28
N LYS A 47 -13.01 11.29 3.15
CA LYS A 47 -13.72 12.03 4.21
C LYS A 47 -15.21 11.74 4.22
#